data_AF-F6J8L1-F1
#
_entry.id   AF-F6J8L1-F1
#
_cell.length_a   1.000
_cell.length_b   1.000
_cell.length_c   1.000
_cell.angle_alpha   90.00
_cell.angle_beta   90.00
_cell.angle_gamma   90.00
#
_symmetry.space_group_name_H-M   'P 1'
#
loop_
_entity.id
_entity.type
_entity.pdbx_description
1 polymer ?
#
loop_
_entity_poly.entity_id
_entity_poly.type
_entity_poly.pdbx_seq_one_letter_code
_entity_poly.pdbx_strand_id
1 'polypeptide(L)'
;EEKRARRLREKQAKEQRRRERMGWDNEYQTYSNEDNPFGDSNLTSTFHWGKKLEVEGLSNLSTKTVEVLSLQKQLENRRELEKVKKRRQERELERQVREDDLMMQQRAKEAVQFREWQRQEDQFHLEQARLRSEIRIRDGRAKPIDLLAQYVAAGNEPLEECLEMQMHEPYVLLNGLPVEELEDLLVDIKVYEELEQGKHIDFWNDMITIVQDELQRQQKLEAENSSLNQRRDGIHQAVVKDVA
;
A
#
# COMPACT_ATOMS: atom_id res chain seq x y z
N GLU A 1 -62.27 -31.24 0.73
CA GLU A 1 -61.16 -30.64 -0.06
C GLU A 1 -59.77 -31.19 0.30
N GLU A 2 -59.55 -31.52 1.57
CA GLU A 2 -58.28 -32.07 2.08
C GLU A 2 -57.72 -33.31 1.33
N LYS A 3 -58.60 -34.23 0.90
CA LYS A 3 -58.17 -35.39 0.08
C LYS A 3 -57.61 -35.01 -1.29
N ARG A 4 -58.09 -33.93 -1.92
CA ARG A 4 -57.58 -33.46 -3.22
C ARG A 4 -56.23 -32.77 -3.05
N ALA A 5 -56.08 -31.95 -2.01
CA ALA A 5 -54.81 -31.31 -1.67
C ALA A 5 -53.71 -32.34 -1.33
N ARG A 6 -54.05 -33.40 -0.58
CA ARG A 6 -53.12 -34.49 -0.29
C ARG A 6 -52.63 -35.20 -1.55
N ARG A 7 -53.55 -35.52 -2.48
CA ARG A 7 -53.20 -36.15 -3.78
C ARG A 7 -52.30 -35.26 -4.63
N LEU A 8 -52.54 -33.94 -4.62
CA LEU A 8 -51.72 -32.99 -5.37
C LEU A 8 -50.29 -32.90 -4.82
N ARG A 9 -50.12 -32.80 -3.50
CA ARG A 9 -48.79 -32.82 -2.86
C ARG A 9 -48.06 -34.13 -3.10
N GLU A 10 -48.78 -35.26 -3.02
CA GLU A 10 -48.18 -36.57 -3.29
C GLU A 10 -47.73 -36.70 -4.76
N LYS A 11 -48.49 -36.14 -5.71
CA LYS A 11 -48.11 -36.07 -7.13
C LYS A 11 -46.86 -35.20 -7.33
N GLN A 12 -46.82 -34.00 -6.74
CA GLN A 12 -45.67 -33.09 -6.81
C GLN A 12 -44.41 -33.68 -6.16
N ALA A 13 -44.54 -34.33 -5.00
CA ALA A 13 -43.41 -34.97 -4.33
C ALA A 13 -42.87 -36.17 -5.12
N LYS A 14 -43.74 -36.96 -5.77
CA LYS A 14 -43.32 -38.04 -6.68
C LYS A 14 -42.59 -37.49 -7.91
N GLU A 15 -43.03 -36.35 -8.42
CA GLU A 15 -42.40 -35.69 -9.56
C GLU A 15 -41.04 -35.09 -9.21
N GLN A 16 -40.90 -34.41 -8.06
CA GLN A 16 -39.62 -33.93 -7.54
C GLN A 16 -38.61 -35.07 -7.36
N ARG A 17 -39.01 -36.17 -6.71
CA ARG A 17 -38.15 -37.36 -6.54
C ARG A 17 -37.75 -37.99 -7.87
N ARG A 18 -38.62 -37.95 -8.87
CA ARG A 18 -38.29 -38.41 -10.23
C ARG A 18 -37.26 -37.48 -10.88
N ARG A 19 -37.42 -36.16 -10.76
CA ARG A 19 -36.48 -35.15 -11.29
C ARG A 19 -35.09 -35.26 -10.65
N GLU A 20 -35.02 -35.38 -9.33
CA GLU A 20 -33.77 -35.61 -8.59
C GLU A 20 -33.05 -36.88 -9.06
N ARG A 21 -33.79 -37.94 -9.37
CA ARG A 21 -33.24 -39.21 -9.87
C ARG A 21 -32.69 -39.10 -11.29
N MET A 22 -33.24 -38.21 -12.12
CA MET A 22 -32.78 -38.01 -13.52
C MET A 22 -31.42 -37.29 -13.60
N GLY A 23 -30.90 -36.76 -12.48
CA GLY A 23 -29.55 -36.21 -12.40
C GLY A 23 -29.33 -34.93 -13.21
N TRP A 24 -30.41 -34.17 -13.47
CA TRP A 24 -30.33 -32.87 -14.13
C TRP A 24 -29.61 -31.86 -13.23
N ASP A 25 -28.67 -31.11 -13.81
CA ASP A 25 -28.02 -29.99 -13.13
C ASP A 25 -29.07 -28.99 -12.62
N ASN A 26 -28.75 -28.29 -11.52
CA ASN A 26 -29.68 -27.39 -10.81
C ASN A 26 -30.37 -26.37 -11.74
N GLU A 27 -29.69 -25.98 -12.83
CA GLU A 27 -30.19 -25.07 -13.87
C GLU A 27 -31.29 -25.67 -14.76
N TYR A 28 -31.31 -27.00 -14.97
CA TYR A 28 -32.31 -27.69 -15.79
C TYR A 28 -33.51 -28.20 -15.00
N GLN A 29 -33.46 -28.20 -13.66
CA GLN A 29 -34.55 -28.67 -12.79
C GLN A 29 -35.80 -27.77 -12.81
N THR A 30 -35.66 -26.55 -13.34
CA THR A 30 -36.74 -25.55 -13.47
C THR A 30 -37.71 -25.87 -14.60
N TYR A 31 -37.27 -26.61 -15.63
CA TYR A 31 -38.12 -26.95 -16.75
C TYR A 31 -39.07 -28.10 -16.42
N SER A 32 -40.33 -27.94 -16.78
CA SER A 32 -41.36 -28.98 -16.68
C SER A 32 -41.95 -29.28 -18.05
N ASN A 33 -42.62 -30.43 -18.22
CA ASN A 33 -43.32 -30.71 -19.49
C ASN A 33 -44.40 -29.66 -19.82
N GLU A 34 -44.90 -28.94 -18.82
CA GLU A 34 -45.92 -27.90 -18.97
C GLU A 34 -45.30 -26.50 -19.18
N ASP A 35 -44.04 -26.31 -18.80
CA ASP A 35 -43.29 -25.06 -18.83
C ASP A 35 -41.92 -25.31 -19.48
N ASN A 36 -41.98 -25.70 -20.76
CA ASN A 36 -40.82 -26.00 -21.59
C ASN A 36 -40.66 -24.95 -22.70
N PRO A 37 -39.59 -24.12 -22.67
CA PRO A 37 -39.36 -23.09 -23.68
C PRO A 37 -39.08 -23.64 -25.09
N PHE A 38 -38.78 -24.94 -25.22
CA PHE A 38 -38.48 -25.59 -26.50
C PHE A 38 -39.69 -26.24 -27.17
N GLY A 39 -40.88 -26.15 -26.56
CA GLY A 39 -42.13 -26.64 -27.15
C GLY A 39 -42.26 -28.18 -27.23
N ASP A 40 -41.42 -28.93 -26.51
CA ASP A 40 -41.51 -30.39 -26.42
C ASP A 40 -42.40 -30.81 -25.23
N SER A 41 -43.51 -31.51 -25.54
CA SER A 41 -44.47 -32.02 -24.56
C SER A 41 -43.92 -33.15 -23.68
N ASN A 42 -42.80 -33.77 -24.06
CA ASN A 42 -42.24 -34.96 -23.42
C ASN A 42 -40.82 -34.76 -22.88
N LEU A 43 -40.47 -33.53 -22.46
CA LEU A 43 -39.14 -33.16 -21.97
C LEU A 43 -38.58 -34.08 -20.85
N THR A 44 -39.45 -34.56 -19.96
CA THR A 44 -39.10 -35.45 -18.84
C THR A 44 -39.10 -36.95 -19.21
N SER A 45 -39.41 -37.30 -20.45
CA SER A 45 -39.35 -38.69 -20.93
C SER A 45 -37.91 -39.10 -21.20
N THR A 46 -37.55 -40.33 -20.86
CA THR A 46 -36.19 -40.83 -21.12
C THR A 46 -36.04 -41.12 -22.60
N PHE A 47 -35.14 -40.38 -23.27
CA PHE A 47 -34.83 -40.61 -24.67
C PHE A 47 -34.24 -42.01 -24.90
N HIS A 48 -34.79 -42.73 -25.87
CA HIS A 48 -34.34 -44.08 -26.22
C HIS A 48 -33.65 -44.08 -27.58
N TRP A 49 -32.33 -44.30 -27.58
CA TRP A 49 -31.54 -44.32 -28.80
C TRP A 49 -31.44 -45.74 -29.37
N GLY A 50 -32.48 -46.20 -30.06
CA GLY A 50 -32.58 -47.58 -30.58
C GLY A 50 -31.35 -48.01 -31.39
N LYS A 51 -30.92 -47.18 -32.36
CA LYS A 51 -29.73 -47.46 -33.19
C LYS A 51 -28.44 -47.60 -32.38
N LYS A 52 -28.29 -46.85 -31.28
CA LYS A 52 -27.12 -46.97 -30.40
C LYS A 52 -27.16 -48.27 -29.62
N LEU A 53 -28.33 -48.67 -29.12
CA LEU A 53 -28.49 -49.95 -28.43
C LEU A 53 -28.27 -51.14 -29.35
N GLU A 54 -28.67 -51.05 -30.62
CA GLU A 54 -28.35 -52.05 -31.64
C GLU A 54 -26.83 -52.16 -31.88
N VAL A 55 -26.14 -51.02 -32.02
CA VAL A 55 -24.67 -50.98 -32.21
C VAL A 55 -23.93 -51.49 -30.96
N GLU A 56 -24.41 -51.17 -29.76
CA GLU A 56 -23.85 -51.65 -28.49
C GLU A 56 -24.28 -53.11 -28.17
N GLY A 57 -25.09 -53.76 -29.03
CA GLY A 57 -25.56 -55.13 -28.84
C GLY A 57 -26.57 -55.30 -27.69
N LEU A 58 -27.12 -54.21 -27.18
CA LEU A 58 -28.05 -54.13 -26.06
C LEU A 58 -29.52 -54.10 -26.49
N SER A 59 -29.81 -54.20 -27.80
CA SER A 59 -31.18 -54.11 -28.34
C SER A 59 -32.12 -55.23 -27.86
N ASN A 60 -31.58 -56.41 -27.56
CA ASN A 60 -32.35 -57.57 -27.11
C ASN A 60 -32.52 -57.65 -25.57
N LEU A 61 -31.93 -56.71 -24.82
CA LEU A 61 -31.98 -56.69 -23.36
C LEU A 61 -33.19 -55.92 -22.84
N SER A 62 -33.62 -56.26 -21.62
CA SER A 62 -34.72 -55.57 -20.97
C SER A 62 -34.40 -54.08 -20.78
N THR A 63 -35.41 -53.23 -20.97
CA THR A 63 -35.30 -51.78 -20.73
C THR A 63 -34.72 -51.47 -19.34
N LYS A 64 -35.11 -52.24 -18.31
CA LYS A 64 -34.59 -52.11 -16.96
C LYS A 64 -33.09 -52.37 -16.85
N THR A 65 -32.56 -53.34 -17.61
CA THR A 65 -31.12 -53.65 -17.59
C THR A 65 -30.30 -52.58 -18.32
N VAL A 66 -30.83 -52.02 -19.41
CA VAL A 66 -30.21 -50.90 -20.14
C VAL A 66 -30.16 -49.64 -19.28
N GLU A 67 -31.23 -49.35 -18.53
CA GLU A 67 -31.29 -48.22 -17.60
C GLU A 67 -30.21 -48.32 -16.50
N VAL A 68 -30.03 -49.51 -15.90
CA VAL A 68 -29.01 -49.74 -14.87
C VAL A 68 -27.59 -49.51 -15.40
N LEU A 69 -27.28 -50.04 -16.59
CA LEU A 69 -25.97 -49.85 -17.23
C LEU A 69 -25.72 -48.37 -17.59
N SER A 70 -26.75 -47.68 -18.09
CA SER A 70 -26.67 -46.24 -18.39
C SER A 70 -26.40 -45.41 -17.14
N LEU A 71 -27.10 -45.69 -16.04
CA LEU A 71 -26.87 -45.03 -14.75
C LEU A 71 -25.45 -45.28 -14.22
N GLN A 72 -24.94 -46.51 -14.35
CA GLN A 72 -23.56 -46.82 -13.95
C GLN A 72 -22.55 -46.02 -14.77
N LYS A 73 -22.71 -45.96 -16.10
CA LYS A 73 -21.86 -45.18 -17.00
C LYS A 73 -21.93 -43.67 -16.69
N GLN A 74 -23.11 -43.15 -16.37
CA GLN A 74 -23.28 -41.75 -15.95
C GLN A 74 -22.55 -41.46 -14.63
N LEU A 75 -22.63 -42.36 -13.65
CA LEU A 75 -21.92 -42.22 -12.37
C LEU A 75 -20.40 -42.26 -12.57
N GLU A 76 -19.89 -43.16 -13.43
CA GLU A 76 -18.47 -43.23 -13.79
C GLU A 76 -18.01 -41.95 -14.50
N ASN A 77 -18.75 -41.49 -15.52
CA ASN A 77 -18.47 -40.23 -16.20
C ASN A 77 -18.45 -39.03 -15.23
N ARG A 78 -19.39 -38.96 -14.28
CA ARG A 78 -19.42 -37.88 -13.29
C ARG A 78 -18.17 -37.90 -12.41
N ARG A 79 -17.75 -39.08 -11.94
CA ARG A 79 -16.52 -39.24 -11.15
C ARG A 79 -15.27 -38.86 -11.96
N GLU A 80 -15.21 -39.21 -13.23
CA GLU A 80 -14.11 -38.82 -14.12
C GLU A 80 -14.09 -37.30 -14.34
N LEU A 81 -15.24 -36.69 -14.60
CA LEU A 81 -15.37 -35.24 -14.74
C LEU A 81 -14.95 -34.51 -13.46
N GLU A 82 -15.34 -34.99 -12.27
CA GLU A 82 -14.89 -34.43 -10.99
C GLU A 82 -13.36 -34.52 -10.84
N LYS A 83 -12.74 -35.65 -11.20
CA LYS A 83 -11.27 -35.79 -11.20
C LYS A 83 -10.58 -34.86 -12.19
N VAL A 84 -11.16 -34.66 -13.37
CA VAL A 84 -10.64 -33.72 -14.37
C VAL A 84 -10.78 -32.29 -13.88
N LYS A 85 -11.92 -31.93 -13.27
CA LYS A 85 -12.17 -30.61 -12.68
C LYS A 85 -11.16 -30.30 -11.57
N LYS A 86 -10.94 -31.22 -10.64
CA LYS A 86 -9.91 -31.07 -9.58
C LYS A 86 -8.52 -30.84 -10.16
N ARG A 87 -8.08 -31.65 -11.13
CA ARG A 87 -6.79 -31.46 -11.81
C ARG A 87 -6.66 -30.15 -12.59
N ARG A 88 -7.77 -29.57 -13.06
CA ARG A 88 -7.76 -28.23 -13.68
C ARG A 88 -7.58 -27.16 -12.61
N GLN A 89 -8.34 -27.24 -11.53
CA GLN A 89 -8.26 -26.31 -10.41
C GLN A 89 -6.87 -26.33 -9.74
N GLU A 90 -6.28 -27.49 -9.53
CA GLU A 90 -4.93 -27.63 -8.98
C GLU A 90 -3.87 -26.96 -9.87
N ARG A 91 -3.94 -27.16 -11.20
CA ARG A 91 -3.01 -26.52 -12.14
C ARG A 91 -3.21 -25.01 -12.24
N GLU A 92 -4.43 -24.54 -12.12
CA GLU A 92 -4.75 -23.12 -12.12
C GLU A 92 -4.22 -22.46 -10.84
N LEU A 93 -4.44 -23.09 -9.69
CA LEU A 93 -3.89 -22.64 -8.40
C LEU A 93 -2.36 -22.64 -8.43
N GLU A 94 -1.71 -23.69 -8.92
CA GLU A 94 -0.25 -23.76 -9.02
C GLU A 94 0.31 -22.70 -9.97
N ARG A 95 -0.39 -22.42 -11.07
CA ARG A 95 -0.03 -21.32 -11.97
C ARG A 95 -0.15 -19.97 -11.27
N GLN A 96 -1.26 -19.73 -10.57
CA GLN A 96 -1.51 -18.50 -9.85
C GLN A 96 -0.45 -18.27 -8.76
N VAL A 97 -0.13 -19.29 -7.96
CA VAL A 97 0.92 -19.21 -6.93
C VAL A 97 2.27 -18.87 -7.56
N ARG A 98 2.63 -19.51 -8.68
CA ARG A 98 3.88 -19.21 -9.39
C ARG A 98 3.91 -17.78 -9.93
N GLU A 99 2.79 -17.29 -10.47
CA GLU A 99 2.66 -15.91 -10.97
C GLU A 99 2.76 -14.90 -9.82
N ASP A 100 2.09 -15.15 -8.69
CA ASP A 100 2.15 -14.33 -7.48
C ASP A 100 3.56 -14.29 -6.88
N ASP A 101 4.24 -15.45 -6.79
CA ASP A 101 5.63 -15.54 -6.32
C ASP A 101 6.58 -14.74 -7.22
N LEU A 102 6.41 -14.83 -8.54
CA LEU A 102 7.21 -14.07 -9.50
C LEU A 102 6.97 -12.57 -9.33
N MET A 103 5.71 -12.15 -9.19
CA MET A 103 5.34 -10.75 -9.00
C MET A 103 5.91 -10.19 -7.68
N MET A 104 5.83 -10.97 -6.60
CA MET A 104 6.40 -10.62 -5.30
C MET A 104 7.92 -10.48 -5.38
N GLN A 105 8.61 -11.39 -6.08
CA GLN A 105 10.05 -11.30 -6.31
C GLN A 105 10.42 -10.07 -7.15
N GLN A 106 9.66 -9.75 -8.20
CA GLN A 106 9.88 -8.55 -9.01
C GLN A 106 9.72 -7.29 -8.17
N ARG A 107 8.63 -7.18 -7.41
CA ARG A 107 8.39 -6.05 -6.50
C ARG A 107 9.49 -5.91 -5.45
N ALA A 108 9.98 -7.03 -4.91
CA ALA A 108 11.08 -7.01 -3.95
C ALA A 108 12.39 -6.50 -4.59
N LYS A 109 12.69 -6.91 -5.82
CA LYS A 109 13.87 -6.41 -6.57
C LYS A 109 13.75 -4.92 -6.86
N GLU A 110 12.59 -4.46 -7.33
CA GLU A 110 12.32 -3.05 -7.59
C GLU A 110 12.43 -2.22 -6.30
N ALA A 111 11.93 -2.72 -5.17
CA ALA A 111 12.05 -2.04 -3.88
C ALA A 111 13.51 -1.90 -3.42
N VAL A 112 14.37 -2.89 -3.67
CA VAL A 112 15.80 -2.79 -3.37
C VAL A 112 16.47 -1.76 -4.27
N GLN A 113 16.20 -1.79 -5.58
CA GLN A 113 16.74 -0.81 -6.53
C GLN A 113 16.32 0.63 -6.17
N PHE A 114 15.05 0.82 -5.79
CA PHE A 114 14.54 2.12 -5.38
C PHE A 114 15.26 2.64 -4.12
N ARG A 115 15.51 1.78 -3.12
CA ARG A 115 16.28 2.15 -1.93
C ARG A 115 17.73 2.52 -2.24
N GLU A 116 18.38 1.78 -3.14
CA GLU A 116 19.73 2.10 -3.57
C GLU A 116 19.79 3.43 -4.31
N TRP A 117 18.81 3.69 -5.18
CA TRP A 117 18.72 4.96 -5.89
C TRP A 117 18.48 6.12 -4.94
N GLN A 118 17.55 5.98 -3.98
CA GLN A 118 17.31 6.99 -2.94
C GLN A 118 18.60 7.31 -2.16
N ARG A 119 19.38 6.28 -1.77
CA ARG A 119 20.66 6.50 -1.08
C ARG A 119 21.66 7.27 -1.95
N GLN A 120 21.71 6.98 -3.25
CA GLN A 120 22.59 7.69 -4.18
C GLN A 120 22.13 9.15 -4.37
N GLU A 121 20.83 9.39 -4.40
CA GLU A 121 20.23 10.73 -4.47
C GLU A 121 20.56 11.55 -3.21
N ASP A 122 20.38 10.98 -2.02
CA ASP A 122 20.74 11.63 -0.75
C ASP A 122 22.24 12.00 -0.72
N GLN A 123 23.12 11.08 -1.14
CA GLN A 123 24.56 11.33 -1.23
C GLN A 123 24.88 12.45 -2.23
N PHE A 124 24.21 12.46 -3.39
CA PHE A 124 24.37 13.52 -4.38
C PHE A 124 23.92 14.88 -3.82
N HIS A 125 22.79 14.93 -3.11
CA HIS A 125 22.32 16.16 -2.46
C HIS A 125 23.31 16.67 -1.41
N LEU A 126 23.90 15.78 -0.62
CA LEU A 126 24.93 16.13 0.35
C LEU A 126 26.17 16.71 -0.33
N GLU A 127 26.66 16.08 -1.39
CA GLU A 127 27.81 16.56 -2.17
C GLU A 127 27.53 17.92 -2.83
N GLN A 128 26.33 18.11 -3.38
CA GLN A 128 25.91 19.39 -3.94
C GLN A 128 25.82 20.48 -2.86
N ALA A 129 25.30 20.17 -1.67
CA ALA A 129 25.24 21.09 -0.55
C ALA A 129 26.65 21.52 -0.10
N ARG A 130 27.58 20.55 0.00
CA ARG A 130 29.01 20.80 0.30
C ARG A 130 29.68 21.67 -0.76
N LEU A 131 29.51 21.37 -2.04
CA LEU A 131 30.08 22.16 -3.12
C LEU A 131 29.53 23.60 -3.13
N ARG A 132 28.22 23.76 -2.92
CA ARG A 132 27.59 25.09 -2.83
C ARG A 132 28.12 25.88 -1.63
N SER A 133 28.30 25.22 -0.50
CA SER A 133 28.88 25.79 0.72
C SER A 133 30.32 26.28 0.46
N GLU A 134 31.16 25.44 -0.14
CA GLU A 134 32.55 25.76 -0.51
C GLU A 134 32.64 27.00 -1.42
N ILE A 135 31.76 27.09 -2.43
CA ILE A 135 31.71 28.26 -3.33
C ILE A 135 31.29 29.53 -2.57
N ARG A 136 30.28 29.46 -1.69
CA ARG A 136 29.82 30.63 -0.92
C ARG A 136 30.88 31.15 0.04
N ILE A 137 31.63 30.24 0.68
CA ILE A 137 32.75 30.58 1.56
C ILE A 137 33.84 31.31 0.78
N ARG A 138 34.26 30.77 -0.37
CA ARG A 138 35.25 31.42 -1.25
C ARG A 138 34.81 32.79 -1.75
N ASP A 139 33.52 32.94 -2.04
CA ASP A 139 32.92 34.20 -2.49
C ASP A 139 32.71 35.23 -1.35
N GLY A 140 33.02 34.88 -0.09
CA GLY A 140 32.85 35.77 1.07
C GLY A 140 31.39 36.01 1.48
N ARG A 141 30.47 35.13 1.06
CA ARG A 141 29.02 35.21 1.30
C ARG A 141 28.51 33.94 1.99
N ALA A 142 29.32 33.42 2.91
CA ALA A 142 29.00 32.21 3.66
C ALA A 142 27.73 32.40 4.49
N LYS A 143 26.85 31.40 4.47
CA LYS A 143 25.73 31.31 5.41
C LYS A 143 26.21 30.68 6.73
N PRO A 144 25.49 30.90 7.85
CA PRO A 144 25.80 30.24 9.12
C PRO A 144 25.93 28.71 9.02
N ILE A 145 25.04 28.06 8.24
CA ILE A 145 25.12 26.60 8.00
C ILE A 145 26.41 26.19 7.28
N ASP A 146 26.90 27.00 6.33
CA ASP A 146 28.09 26.70 5.56
C ASP A 146 29.31 26.64 6.49
N LEU A 147 29.37 27.58 7.44
CA LEU A 147 30.42 27.64 8.46
C LEU A 147 30.34 26.45 9.43
N LEU A 148 29.14 26.09 9.90
CA LEU A 148 28.94 24.93 10.78
C LEU A 148 29.31 23.61 10.09
N ALA A 149 28.89 23.43 8.84
CA ALA A 149 29.23 22.26 8.03
C ALA A 149 30.75 22.12 7.82
N GLN A 150 31.49 23.24 7.81
CA GLN A 150 32.94 23.23 7.73
C GLN A 150 33.60 22.67 9.00
N TYR A 151 33.06 22.90 10.21
CA TYR A 151 33.58 22.24 11.43
C TYR A 151 33.42 20.73 11.37
N VAL A 152 32.28 20.27 10.84
CA VAL A 152 31.99 18.84 10.66
C VAL A 152 32.94 18.22 9.63
N ALA A 153 33.19 18.92 8.52
CA ALA A 153 34.12 18.47 7.48
C ALA A 153 35.59 18.48 7.96
N ALA A 154 36.01 19.54 8.65
CA ALA A 154 37.37 19.71 9.16
C ALA A 154 37.72 18.71 10.28
N GLY A 155 36.73 18.14 10.99
CA GLY A 155 36.96 17.03 11.91
C GLY A 155 37.51 15.76 11.26
N ASN A 156 37.42 15.64 9.93
CA ASN A 156 37.84 14.46 9.16
C ASN A 156 39.16 14.63 8.37
N GLU A 157 39.71 15.84 8.25
CA GLU A 157 40.96 16.14 7.53
C GLU A 157 41.96 16.88 8.45
N PRO A 158 43.28 16.83 8.19
CA PRO A 158 44.25 17.55 8.99
C PRO A 158 43.97 19.05 8.94
N LEU A 159 43.87 19.67 10.12
CA LEU A 159 43.54 21.09 10.37
C LEU A 159 44.41 22.10 9.59
N GLU A 160 45.53 21.66 9.01
CA GLU A 160 46.53 22.46 8.30
C GLU A 160 46.08 23.02 6.93
N GLU A 161 45.05 22.45 6.29
CA GLU A 161 44.53 22.99 5.02
C GLU A 161 43.26 23.87 5.18
N CYS A 162 42.64 23.90 6.38
CA CYS A 162 41.47 24.73 6.67
C CYS A 162 41.82 26.15 7.18
N LEU A 163 43.11 26.49 7.23
CA LEU A 163 43.69 27.65 7.93
C LEU A 163 43.34 29.04 7.34
N GLU A 164 42.60 29.16 6.24
CA GLU A 164 42.26 30.47 5.67
C GLU A 164 41.12 31.21 6.42
N MET A 165 40.35 30.50 7.25
CA MET A 165 39.35 31.11 8.14
C MET A 165 39.79 30.97 9.59
N GLN A 166 39.80 32.08 10.34
CA GLN A 166 39.88 32.05 11.80
C GLN A 166 38.68 31.24 12.32
N MET A 167 38.89 29.96 12.65
CA MET A 167 37.85 29.13 13.25
C MET A 167 37.53 29.68 14.64
N HIS A 168 36.35 30.29 14.77
CA HIS A 168 35.78 30.65 16.05
C HIS A 168 35.12 29.43 16.69
N GLU A 169 34.82 29.46 17.99
CA GLU A 169 34.00 28.38 18.55
C GLU A 169 32.63 28.36 17.86
N PRO A 170 32.06 27.18 17.50
CA PRO A 170 30.81 27.10 16.73
C PRO A 170 29.65 27.92 17.30
N TYR A 171 29.56 27.97 18.62
CA TYR A 171 28.58 28.73 19.40
C TYR A 171 28.70 30.25 19.18
N VAL A 172 29.90 30.76 18.90
CA VAL A 172 30.16 32.19 18.70
C VAL A 172 29.55 32.66 17.38
N LEU A 173 29.46 31.79 16.37
CA LEU A 173 28.86 32.10 15.07
C LEU A 173 27.36 32.40 15.17
N LEU A 174 26.71 31.94 16.24
CA LEU A 174 25.29 32.12 16.47
C LEU A 174 24.97 33.47 17.13
N ASN A 175 25.96 34.07 17.80
CA ASN A 175 25.76 35.32 18.53
C ASN A 175 25.53 36.49 17.56
N GLY A 176 24.37 37.14 17.70
CA GLY A 176 24.03 38.33 16.92
C GLY A 176 23.42 38.06 15.54
N LEU A 177 23.11 36.80 15.22
CA LEU A 177 22.26 36.46 14.07
C LEU A 177 20.82 36.91 14.33
N PRO A 178 20.08 37.41 13.31
CA PRO A 178 18.68 37.75 13.45
C PRO A 178 17.81 36.49 13.61
N VAL A 179 16.64 36.64 14.23
CA VAL A 179 15.67 35.55 14.47
C VAL A 179 15.37 34.76 13.19
N GLU A 180 15.14 35.45 12.07
CA GLU A 180 14.85 34.81 10.77
C GLU A 180 15.98 33.88 10.31
N GLU A 181 17.25 34.29 10.46
CA GLU A 181 18.40 33.47 10.06
C GLU A 181 18.62 32.29 11.02
N LEU A 182 18.28 32.43 12.31
CA LEU A 182 18.33 31.33 13.28
C LEU A 182 17.24 30.29 12.99
N GLU A 183 16.03 30.72 12.60
CA GLU A 183 14.96 29.83 12.17
C GLU A 183 15.31 29.08 10.88
N ASP A 184 15.85 29.78 9.88
CA ASP A 184 16.36 29.16 8.65
C ASP A 184 17.48 28.16 8.95
N LEU A 185 18.40 28.51 9.86
CA LEU A 185 19.50 27.65 10.27
C LEU A 185 19.01 26.34 10.90
N LEU A 186 17.94 26.36 11.70
CA LEU A 186 17.35 25.13 12.25
C LEU A 186 16.82 24.19 11.17
N VAL A 187 16.23 24.75 10.11
CA VAL A 187 15.74 23.96 8.97
C VAL A 187 16.94 23.38 8.21
N ASP A 188 17.94 24.21 7.92
CA ASP A 188 19.13 23.79 7.21
C ASP A 188 19.92 22.72 7.97
N ILE A 189 20.06 22.82 9.30
CA ILE A 189 20.73 21.81 10.14
C ILE A 189 20.00 20.45 10.04
N LYS A 190 18.66 20.43 10.08
CA LYS A 190 17.90 19.18 9.96
C LYS A 190 18.10 18.51 8.61
N VAL A 191 18.20 19.27 7.54
CA VAL A 191 18.50 18.73 6.21
C VAL A 191 19.89 18.07 6.20
N TYR A 192 20.89 18.70 6.81
CA TYR A 192 22.22 18.09 6.94
C TYR A 192 22.21 16.83 7.82
N GLU A 193 21.48 16.84 8.93
CA GLU A 193 21.32 15.67 9.81
C GLU A 193 20.73 14.46 9.07
N GLU A 194 19.67 14.69 8.28
CA GLU A 194 19.02 13.66 7.46
C GLU A 194 19.96 13.11 6.38
N LEU A 195 20.67 14.01 5.67
CA LEU A 195 21.58 13.65 4.58
C LEU A 195 22.85 12.93 5.05
N GLU A 196 23.38 13.26 6.23
CA GLU A 196 24.61 12.65 6.78
C GLU A 196 24.39 11.28 7.44
N GLN A 197 23.16 10.78 7.46
CA GLN A 197 22.79 9.45 7.99
C GLN A 197 23.32 9.21 9.42
N GLY A 198 23.35 10.26 10.25
CA GLY A 198 23.67 10.17 11.67
C GLY A 198 25.16 10.10 12.03
N LYS A 199 26.10 10.36 11.10
CA LYS A 199 27.55 10.36 11.41
C LYS A 199 27.93 11.39 12.48
N HIS A 200 27.31 12.56 12.44
CA HIS A 200 27.61 13.69 13.32
C HIS A 200 26.38 14.14 14.10
N ILE A 201 25.52 13.17 14.48
CA ILE A 201 24.22 13.44 15.09
C ILE A 201 24.34 14.22 16.41
N ASP A 202 25.36 13.91 17.22
CA ASP A 202 25.57 14.59 18.51
C ASP A 202 25.91 16.07 18.29
N PHE A 203 26.80 16.37 17.33
CA PHE A 203 27.15 17.75 16.97
C PHE A 203 25.93 18.53 16.48
N TRP A 204 25.14 17.95 15.57
CA TRP A 204 23.96 18.64 15.04
C TRP A 204 22.88 18.84 16.11
N ASN A 205 22.68 17.88 17.02
CA ASN A 205 21.77 18.02 18.16
C ASN A 205 22.21 19.10 19.15
N ASP A 206 23.52 19.16 19.43
CA ASP A 206 24.09 20.23 20.25
C ASP A 206 23.83 21.59 19.58
N MET A 207 24.13 21.72 18.27
CA MET A 207 23.87 22.92 17.47
C MET A 207 22.39 23.33 17.50
N ILE A 208 21.46 22.38 17.32
CA ILE A 208 20.02 22.64 17.43
C ILE A 208 19.68 23.21 18.81
N THR A 209 20.22 22.62 19.88
CA THR A 209 19.95 23.05 21.26
C THR A 209 20.41 24.49 21.49
N ILE A 210 21.59 24.85 21.00
CA ILE A 210 22.15 26.20 21.18
C ILE A 210 21.37 27.22 20.36
N VAL A 211 21.02 26.90 19.11
CA VAL A 211 20.22 27.79 18.26
C VAL A 211 18.84 28.02 18.88
N GLN A 212 18.23 26.99 19.46
CA GLN A 212 16.97 27.12 20.18
C GLN A 212 17.09 27.98 21.44
N ASP A 213 18.16 27.85 22.22
CA ASP A 213 18.41 28.70 23.39
C ASP A 213 18.60 30.16 22.97
N GLU A 214 19.34 30.42 21.89
CA GLU A 214 19.54 31.75 21.34
C GLU A 214 18.21 32.38 20.89
N LEU A 215 17.37 31.63 20.18
CA LEU A 215 16.03 32.06 19.78
C LEU A 215 15.17 32.42 20.99
N GLN A 216 15.14 31.58 22.03
CA GLN A 216 14.39 31.84 23.25
C GLN A 216 14.90 33.10 23.97
N ARG A 217 16.23 33.29 23.99
CA ARG A 217 16.85 34.47 24.58
C ARG A 217 16.44 35.74 23.85
N GLN A 218 16.48 35.73 22.51
CA GLN A 218 16.06 36.86 21.68
C GLN A 218 14.57 37.17 21.85
N GLN A 219 13.70 36.15 21.83
CA GLN A 219 12.27 36.33 22.08
C GLN A 219 11.98 36.93 23.47
N LYS A 220 12.72 36.51 24.50
CA LYS A 220 12.59 37.07 25.85
C LYS A 220 13.03 38.53 25.90
N LEU A 221 14.15 38.87 25.26
CA LEU A 221 14.64 40.25 25.13
C LEU A 221 13.66 41.14 24.38
N GLU A 222 13.06 40.65 23.30
CA GLU A 222 12.02 41.36 22.55
C GLU A 222 10.75 41.56 23.38
N ALA A 223 10.30 40.54 24.12
CA ALA A 223 9.16 40.64 25.03
C ALA A 223 9.41 41.67 26.15
N GLU A 224 10.62 41.67 26.74
CA GLU A 224 11.02 42.64 27.75
C GLU A 224 11.08 44.06 27.17
N ASN A 225 11.69 44.26 26.01
CA ASN A 225 11.74 45.56 25.33
C ASN A 225 10.35 46.05 24.94
N SER A 226 9.48 45.18 24.42
CA SER A 226 8.08 45.49 24.12
C SER A 226 7.32 45.92 25.38
N SER A 227 7.51 45.23 26.49
CA SER A 227 6.89 45.58 27.77
C SER A 227 7.38 46.92 28.33
N LEU A 228 8.67 47.23 28.16
CA LEU A 228 9.27 48.51 28.57
C LEU A 228 8.81 49.66 27.68
N ASN A 229 8.66 49.42 26.37
CA ASN A 229 8.11 50.39 25.44
C ASN A 229 6.61 50.66 25.73
N GLN A 230 5.82 49.63 26.04
CA GLN A 230 4.43 49.82 26.51
C GLN A 230 4.35 50.64 27.81
N ARG A 231 5.31 50.48 28.73
CA ARG A 231 5.39 51.29 29.96
C ARG A 231 5.84 52.73 29.70
N ARG A 232 6.68 52.95 28.69
CA ARG A 232 7.19 54.28 28.29
C ARG A 232 6.18 55.09 27.48
N ASP A 233 5.29 54.44 26.73
CA ASP A 233 4.22 55.11 25.99
C ASP A 233 3.13 55.73 26.88
N GLY A 234 3.26 55.63 28.22
CA GLY A 234 2.83 56.65 29.20
C GLY A 234 1.34 56.97 29.32
N ILE A 235 0.50 56.52 28.40
CA ILE A 235 -0.94 56.78 28.38
C ILE A 235 -1.63 55.43 28.40
N HIS A 236 -2.17 55.07 29.56
CA HIS A 236 -3.05 53.92 29.69
C HIS A 236 -4.22 54.06 28.69
N GLN A 237 -4.56 53.00 27.94
CA GLN A 237 -5.71 53.01 27.01
C GLN A 237 -7.03 53.46 27.65
N ALA A 238 -7.16 53.33 28.97
CA ALA A 238 -8.30 53.84 29.73
C ALA A 238 -8.43 55.37 29.67
N VAL A 239 -7.31 56.10 29.60
CA VAL A 239 -7.25 57.57 29.56
C VAL A 239 -7.49 58.11 28.15
N VAL A 240 -7.15 57.34 27.11
CA VAL A 240 -7.34 57.74 25.70
C VAL A 240 -8.82 57.86 25.32
N LYS A 241 -9.71 57.08 25.96
CA LYS A 241 -11.16 57.14 25.70
C LYS A 241 -11.84 58.39 26.28
N ASP A 242 -11.25 59.04 27.27
CA ASP A 242 -11.84 60.19 27.96
C ASP A 242 -11.40 61.54 27.36
N VAL A 243 -10.50 61.54 26.36
CA VAL A 243 -9.94 62.75 25.73
C VAL A 243 -10.44 62.95 24.28
N ALA A 244 -11.31 62.07 23.77
CA ALA A 244 -11.91 62.16 22.42
C ALA A 244 -13.28 62.85 22.43
#